data_AF-A0A5C7X7M7-F1
#
_entry.id   AF-A0A5C7X7M7-F1
#
_cell.length_a   1.000
_cell.length_b   1.000
_cell.length_c   1.000
_cell.angle_alpha   90.00
_cell.angle_beta   90.00
_cell.angle_gamma   90.00
#
_symmetry.space_group_name_H-M   'P 1'
#
loop_
_entity.id
_entity.type
_entity.pdbx_description
1 polymer ?
#
loop_
_entity_poly.entity_id
_entity_poly.type
_entity_poly.pdbx_seq_one_letter_code
_entity_poly.pdbx_strand_id
1 'polypeptide(L)'
;MRLLIATALCLSLAGCATTYRISVWPEAGEPADDATQAQIEAAGLIEHPCGWVREVEVSKLPPPGRRGHLSGAESATEFDATGAILRRWSMPVDASPQAIDGESLVVGDGERALTIDRDGRLSVSAGSQSETAAIDCPRGIVDAYEDSEFLICVRMKDLTSGAERAIAYEANCS
;
A
#
# COMPACT_ATOMS: atom_id res chain seq x y z
N MET A 1 8.74 60.62 11.61
CA MET A 1 8.83 59.18 11.97
C MET A 1 7.71 58.46 11.23
N ARG A 2 7.98 57.85 10.07
CA ARG A 2 6.97 57.16 9.25
C ARG A 2 7.25 55.65 9.32
N LEU A 3 6.30 54.92 9.90
CA LEU A 3 6.34 53.46 10.03
C LEU A 3 5.86 52.86 8.70
N LEU A 4 6.74 52.19 7.96
CA LEU A 4 6.38 51.40 6.79
C LEU A 4 6.02 49.99 7.28
N ILE A 5 4.73 49.66 7.26
CA ILE A 5 4.23 48.30 7.51
C ILE A 5 4.36 47.54 6.19
N ALA A 6 5.34 46.64 6.13
CA ALA A 6 5.50 45.71 5.02
C ALA A 6 4.48 44.57 5.19
N THR A 7 3.39 44.62 4.45
CA THR A 7 2.40 43.55 4.39
C THR A 7 3.00 42.37 3.60
N ALA A 8 3.47 41.34 4.32
CA ALA A 8 3.89 40.09 3.71
C ALA A 8 2.66 39.36 3.19
N LEU A 9 2.49 39.37 1.87
CA LEU A 9 1.43 38.64 1.17
C LEU A 9 1.80 37.15 1.17
N CYS A 10 1.33 36.40 2.16
CA CYS A 10 1.41 34.94 2.15
C CYS A 10 0.47 34.39 1.06
N LEU A 11 1.01 34.15 -0.14
CA LEU A 11 0.35 33.28 -1.12
C LEU A 11 0.42 31.84 -0.59
N SER A 12 -0.63 31.42 0.11
CA SER A 12 -0.87 30.00 0.39
C SER A 12 -1.23 29.30 -0.93
N LEU A 13 -0.24 28.67 -1.55
CA LEU A 13 -0.43 27.65 -2.58
C LEU A 13 -1.18 26.48 -1.94
N ALA A 14 -2.50 26.50 -2.03
CA ALA A 14 -3.30 25.31 -1.81
C ALA A 14 -2.98 24.33 -2.94
N GLY A 15 -1.99 23.47 -2.72
CA GLY A 15 -1.64 22.41 -3.66
C GLY A 15 -2.82 21.46 -3.76
N CYS A 16 -3.38 21.30 -4.96
CA CYS A 16 -4.30 20.21 -5.25
C CYS A 16 -3.56 18.90 -4.98
N ALA A 17 -3.91 18.20 -3.90
CA ALA A 17 -3.37 16.87 -3.65
C ALA A 17 -3.96 15.92 -4.70
N THR A 18 -3.10 15.33 -5.53
CA THR A 18 -3.51 14.29 -6.47
C THR A 18 -4.03 13.08 -5.69
N THR A 19 -5.23 12.61 -6.05
CA THR A 19 -5.81 11.38 -5.51
C THR A 19 -5.73 10.25 -6.54
N TYR A 20 -5.76 9.03 -6.02
CA TYR A 20 -5.66 7.79 -6.78
C TYR A 20 -6.80 6.89 -6.36
N ARG A 21 -7.53 6.36 -7.35
CA ARG A 21 -8.49 5.29 -7.13
C ARG A 21 -7.74 3.98 -6.86
N ILE A 22 -8.06 3.33 -5.75
CA ILE A 22 -7.46 2.07 -5.31
C ILE A 22 -8.53 1.16 -4.70
N SER A 23 -8.27 -0.14 -4.67
CA SER A 23 -9.11 -1.13 -3.99
C SER A 23 -8.64 -1.37 -2.55
N VAL A 24 -9.60 -1.48 -1.62
CA VAL A 24 -9.37 -1.84 -0.21
C VAL A 24 -10.41 -2.85 0.27
N TRP A 25 -10.05 -3.71 1.23
CA TRP A 25 -11.05 -4.53 1.93
C TRP A 25 -11.98 -3.64 2.77
N PRO A 26 -13.27 -4.00 2.90
CA PRO A 26 -14.20 -3.29 3.77
C PRO A 26 -13.82 -3.46 5.25
N GLU A 27 -14.24 -2.51 6.09
CA GLU A 27 -14.00 -2.62 7.54
C GLU A 27 -14.77 -3.78 8.17
N ALA A 28 -14.24 -4.34 9.26
CA ALA A 28 -14.94 -5.36 10.05
C ALA A 28 -16.31 -4.83 10.53
N GLY A 29 -17.39 -5.53 10.16
CA GLY A 29 -18.77 -5.15 10.46
C GLY A 29 -19.51 -4.46 9.31
N GLU A 30 -18.85 -4.20 8.18
CA GLU A 30 -19.54 -3.93 6.92
C GLU A 30 -20.18 -5.24 6.36
N PRO A 31 -21.21 -5.13 5.50
CA PRO A 31 -22.01 -6.27 5.09
C PRO A 31 -21.17 -7.17 4.16
N ALA A 32 -20.64 -8.30 4.64
CA ALA A 32 -19.82 -9.20 3.83
C ALA A 32 -20.43 -10.59 3.60
N ASP A 33 -21.05 -11.21 4.63
CA ASP A 33 -21.44 -12.63 4.51
C ASP A 33 -22.97 -12.86 4.41
N ASP A 34 -23.78 -12.02 5.07
CA ASP A 34 -25.27 -12.14 5.10
C ASP A 34 -25.99 -10.94 4.46
N ALA A 35 -25.24 -10.11 3.73
CA ALA A 35 -25.77 -8.90 3.11
C ALA A 35 -26.66 -9.24 1.92
N THR A 36 -27.81 -8.57 1.80
CA THR A 36 -28.56 -8.58 0.55
C THR A 36 -27.79 -7.83 -0.54
N GLN A 37 -28.01 -8.18 -1.80
CA GLN A 37 -27.44 -7.48 -2.95
C GLN A 37 -27.65 -5.95 -2.88
N ALA A 38 -28.84 -5.51 -2.45
CA ALA A 38 -29.14 -4.09 -2.27
C ALA A 38 -28.29 -3.41 -1.19
N GLN A 39 -27.90 -4.13 -0.13
CA GLN A 39 -26.99 -3.61 0.91
C GLN A 39 -25.55 -3.53 0.41
N ILE A 40 -25.10 -4.52 -0.37
CA ILE A 40 -23.77 -4.53 -1.02
C ILE A 40 -23.65 -3.33 -1.98
N GLU A 41 -24.64 -3.15 -2.85
CA GLU A 41 -24.70 -2.03 -3.79
C GLU A 41 -24.76 -0.67 -3.07
N ALA A 42 -25.58 -0.55 -2.01
CA ALA A 42 -25.66 0.66 -1.21
C ALA A 42 -24.35 0.99 -0.48
N ALA A 43 -23.55 -0.02 -0.14
CA ALA A 43 -22.23 0.14 0.46
C ALA A 43 -21.11 0.36 -0.58
N GLY A 44 -21.42 0.35 -1.88
CA GLY A 44 -20.44 0.51 -2.96
C GLY A 44 -19.39 -0.60 -2.99
N LEU A 45 -19.79 -1.82 -2.58
CA LEU A 45 -18.92 -2.98 -2.60
C LEU A 45 -18.92 -3.64 -3.98
N ILE A 46 -17.77 -4.16 -4.38
CA ILE A 46 -17.51 -4.81 -5.67
C ILE A 46 -17.05 -6.24 -5.39
N GLU A 47 -17.57 -7.19 -6.17
CA GLU A 47 -17.21 -8.60 -6.06
C GLU A 47 -15.74 -8.82 -6.44
N HIS A 48 -15.03 -9.62 -5.65
CA HIS A 48 -13.62 -9.95 -5.80
C HIS A 48 -13.39 -11.44 -5.46
N PRO A 49 -12.39 -12.15 -6.03
CA PRO A 49 -12.18 -13.58 -5.79
C PRO A 49 -12.06 -13.99 -4.32
N CYS A 50 -11.58 -13.09 -3.46
CA CYS A 50 -11.44 -13.32 -2.01
C CYS A 50 -12.48 -12.60 -1.14
N GLY A 51 -13.56 -12.08 -1.73
CA GLY A 51 -14.65 -11.45 -1.00
C GLY A 51 -15.11 -10.15 -1.64
N TRP A 52 -15.51 -9.20 -0.82
CA TRP A 52 -15.93 -7.88 -1.29
C TRP A 52 -14.82 -6.87 -1.12
N VAL A 53 -14.66 -5.95 -2.07
CA VAL A 53 -13.75 -4.80 -1.99
C VAL A 53 -14.51 -3.50 -2.21
N ARG A 54 -13.87 -2.37 -1.89
CA ARG A 54 -14.37 -1.03 -2.24
C ARG A 54 -13.29 -0.25 -2.97
N GLU A 55 -13.70 0.50 -3.99
CA GLU A 55 -12.84 1.51 -4.61
C GLU A 55 -12.91 2.84 -3.84
N VAL A 56 -11.75 3.40 -3.51
CA VAL A 56 -11.63 4.66 -2.79
C VAL A 56 -10.64 5.58 -3.49
N GLU A 57 -10.91 6.88 -3.48
CA GLU A 57 -9.98 7.90 -4.00
C GLU A 57 -9.16 8.50 -2.85
N VAL A 58 -7.86 8.21 -2.84
CA VAL A 58 -6.96 8.65 -1.76
C VAL A 58 -5.64 9.19 -2.30
N SER A 59 -5.05 10.15 -1.61
CA SER A 59 -3.67 10.59 -1.86
C SER A 59 -2.66 9.88 -0.95
N LYS A 60 -3.16 9.15 0.05
CA LYS A 60 -2.37 8.58 1.13
C LYS A 60 -3.07 7.36 1.75
N LEU A 61 -2.31 6.28 1.91
CA LEU A 61 -2.69 5.10 2.68
C LEU A 61 -2.44 5.30 4.18
N PRO A 62 -3.22 4.65 5.06
CA PRO A 62 -2.93 4.67 6.48
C PRO A 62 -1.61 3.93 6.75
N PRO A 63 -0.96 4.18 7.91
CA PRO A 63 0.13 3.32 8.34
C PRO A 63 -0.34 1.87 8.49
N PRO A 64 0.51 0.87 8.18
CA PRO A 64 0.16 -0.53 8.29
C PRO A 64 -0.25 -0.90 9.72
N GLY A 65 -1.28 -1.74 9.85
CA GLY A 65 -1.83 -2.20 11.14
C GLY A 65 -2.67 -1.17 11.92
N ARG A 66 -2.95 0.01 11.35
CA ARG A 66 -3.82 1.02 12.00
C ARG A 66 -5.30 0.78 11.69
N ARG A 67 -6.17 0.91 12.71
CA ARG A 67 -7.64 0.92 12.57
C ARG A 67 -8.14 2.26 11.99
N GLY A 68 -9.10 2.24 11.06
CA GLY A 68 -9.79 3.40 10.45
C GLY A 68 -10.22 3.14 9.00
N HIS A 69 -10.89 4.08 8.32
CA HIS A 69 -11.62 3.91 7.01
C HIS A 69 -10.91 3.28 5.81
N LEU A 70 -9.63 2.94 5.94
CA LEU A 70 -8.80 2.23 4.95
C LEU A 70 -8.18 0.95 5.57
N SER A 71 -8.74 0.46 6.68
CA SER A 71 -8.39 -0.82 7.28
C SER A 71 -8.90 -1.90 6.34
N GLY A 72 -7.97 -2.69 5.82
CA GLY A 72 -8.22 -3.50 4.63
C GLY A 72 -7.29 -3.21 3.46
N ALA A 73 -6.34 -2.28 3.61
CA ALA A 73 -5.18 -2.27 2.74
C ALA A 73 -4.31 -3.50 3.05
N GLU A 74 -3.81 -4.13 1.99
CA GLU A 74 -2.80 -5.17 2.06
C GLU A 74 -1.49 -4.64 2.63
N SER A 75 -0.55 -5.54 2.97
CA SER A 75 0.75 -5.13 3.51
C SER A 75 1.95 -5.81 2.89
N ALA A 76 2.99 -5.01 2.66
CA ALA A 76 4.31 -5.49 2.30
C ALA A 76 5.29 -5.20 3.45
N THR A 77 6.10 -6.18 3.81
CA THR A 77 7.06 -6.12 4.91
C THR A 77 8.47 -6.31 4.40
N GLU A 78 9.36 -5.35 4.67
CA GLU A 78 10.79 -5.55 4.48
C GLU A 78 11.40 -6.21 5.71
N PHE A 79 12.30 -7.16 5.48
CA PHE A 79 12.98 -7.89 6.54
C PHE A 79 14.46 -8.15 6.26
N ASP A 80 15.22 -8.40 7.32
CA ASP A 80 16.65 -8.74 7.22
C ASP A 80 16.89 -10.26 7.12
N ALA A 81 18.15 -10.67 7.01
CA ALA A 81 18.52 -12.09 6.88
C ALA A 81 18.12 -12.96 8.10
N THR A 82 17.79 -12.36 9.24
CA THR A 82 17.32 -13.07 10.45
C THR A 82 15.80 -13.18 10.50
N GLY A 83 15.09 -12.52 9.58
CA GLY A 83 13.64 -12.38 9.62
C GLY A 83 13.16 -11.23 10.52
N ALA A 84 14.06 -10.36 10.97
CA ALA A 84 13.66 -9.16 11.71
C ALA A 84 13.04 -8.13 10.76
N ILE A 85 11.89 -7.59 11.15
CA ILE A 85 11.16 -6.62 10.36
C ILE A 85 11.89 -5.27 10.40
N LEU A 86 12.26 -4.78 9.22
CA LEU A 86 12.87 -3.47 9.03
C LEU A 86 11.82 -2.40 8.73
N ARG A 87 10.78 -2.76 7.96
CA ARG A 87 9.71 -1.83 7.57
C ARG A 87 8.43 -2.56 7.18
N ARG A 88 7.31 -1.82 7.21
CA ARG A 88 6.07 -2.18 6.56
C ARG A 88 5.52 -1.03 5.73
N TRP A 89 4.87 -1.37 4.62
CA TRP A 89 4.03 -0.46 3.84
C TRP A 89 2.62 -1.03 3.79
N SER A 90 1.62 -0.15 3.81
CA SER A 90 0.29 -0.50 3.31
C SER A 90 0.30 -0.43 1.79
N MET A 91 -0.46 -1.30 1.14
CA MET A 91 -0.65 -1.31 -0.31
C MET A 91 -2.11 -1.57 -0.68
N PRO A 92 -2.56 -1.18 -1.89
CA PRO A 92 -3.90 -1.55 -2.36
C PRO A 92 -4.10 -3.06 -2.41
N VAL A 93 -5.37 -3.49 -2.37
CA VAL A 93 -5.74 -4.87 -2.67
C VAL A 93 -5.27 -5.23 -4.08
N ASP A 94 -4.80 -6.47 -4.24
CA ASP A 94 -4.17 -7.06 -5.43
C ASP A 94 -2.91 -6.37 -5.95
N ALA A 95 -2.43 -5.34 -5.26
CA ALA A 95 -1.18 -4.71 -5.64
C ALA A 95 -0.01 -5.63 -5.34
N SER A 96 0.92 -5.75 -6.29
CA SER A 96 2.13 -6.56 -6.10
C SER A 96 3.38 -5.69 -6.05
N PRO A 97 4.30 -5.89 -5.09
CA PRO A 97 5.61 -5.25 -5.08
C PRO A 97 6.38 -5.48 -6.39
N GLN A 98 6.81 -4.40 -7.05
CA GLN A 98 7.57 -4.43 -8.29
C GLN A 98 9.01 -3.99 -8.12
N ALA A 99 9.27 -3.05 -7.20
CA ALA A 99 10.61 -2.56 -6.89
C ALA A 99 10.61 -1.84 -5.54
N ILE A 100 11.82 -1.56 -5.03
CA ILE A 100 12.03 -0.59 -3.97
C ILE A 100 12.86 0.55 -4.53
N ASP A 101 12.49 1.78 -4.23
CA ASP A 101 13.24 2.97 -4.61
C ASP A 101 13.63 3.75 -3.36
N GLY A 102 14.80 3.43 -2.81
CA GLY A 102 15.31 4.01 -1.57
C GLY A 102 14.38 3.78 -0.39
N GLU A 103 13.46 4.71 -0.12
CA GLU A 103 12.57 4.63 1.03
C GLU A 103 11.12 4.28 0.68
N SER A 104 10.84 4.15 -0.60
CA SER A 104 9.50 3.94 -1.12
C SER A 104 9.35 2.56 -1.73
N LEU A 105 8.15 2.00 -1.65
CA LEU A 105 7.79 0.78 -2.34
C LEU A 105 7.10 1.13 -3.66
N VAL A 106 7.50 0.48 -4.75
CA VAL A 106 6.77 0.54 -6.03
C VAL A 106 5.91 -0.70 -6.13
N VAL A 107 4.60 -0.52 -6.30
CA VAL A 107 3.64 -1.60 -6.47
C VAL A 107 2.89 -1.46 -7.80
N GLY A 108 2.52 -2.56 -8.43
CA GLY A 108 1.61 -2.57 -9.57
C GLY A 108 0.21 -2.96 -9.14
N ASP A 109 -0.80 -2.17 -9.47
CA ASP A 109 -2.22 -2.39 -9.13
C ASP A 109 -3.04 -2.97 -10.31
N GLY A 110 -2.35 -3.51 -11.33
CA GLY A 110 -2.97 -4.01 -12.57
C GLY A 110 -3.22 -2.94 -13.64
N GLU A 111 -3.44 -1.68 -13.24
CA GLU A 111 -3.61 -0.56 -14.18
C GLU A 111 -2.33 0.25 -14.38
N ARG A 112 -1.56 0.41 -13.30
CA ARG A 112 -0.39 1.29 -13.24
C ARG A 112 0.58 0.87 -12.15
N ALA A 113 1.74 1.54 -12.14
CA ALA A 113 2.69 1.46 -11.04
C ALA A 113 2.52 2.67 -10.10
N LEU A 114 2.34 2.40 -8.82
CA LEU A 114 2.26 3.40 -7.75
C LEU A 114 3.49 3.32 -6.86
N THR A 115 4.01 4.48 -6.48
CA THR A 115 5.02 4.62 -5.43
C THR A 115 4.34 4.95 -4.11
N ILE A 116 4.73 4.25 -3.05
CA ILE A 116 4.22 4.40 -1.70
C ILE A 116 5.40 4.81 -0.80
N ASP A 117 5.41 6.05 -0.34
CA ASP A 117 6.46 6.54 0.56
C ASP A 117 6.28 5.99 1.99
N ARG A 118 7.24 6.29 2.89
CA ARG A 118 7.20 5.86 4.31
C ARG A 118 5.98 6.38 5.07
N ASP A 119 5.39 7.49 4.63
CA ASP A 119 4.18 8.03 5.22
C ASP A 119 2.92 7.40 4.63
N GLY A 120 3.03 6.64 3.54
CA GLY A 120 1.92 6.07 2.79
C GLY A 120 1.41 6.97 1.67
N ARG A 121 2.09 8.07 1.33
CA ARG A 121 1.67 8.93 0.21
C ARG A 121 1.85 8.19 -1.10
N LEU A 122 0.89 8.39 -1.98
CA LEU A 122 0.86 7.77 -3.30
C LEU A 122 1.37 8.75 -4.36
N SER A 123 2.12 8.23 -5.33
CA SER A 123 2.41 8.91 -6.58
C SER A 123 2.50 7.91 -7.73
N VAL A 124 2.27 8.35 -8.98
CA VAL A 124 2.51 7.49 -10.14
C VAL A 124 4.01 7.29 -10.33
N SER A 125 4.43 6.04 -10.47
CA SER A 125 5.80 5.70 -10.85
C SER A 125 5.93 5.73 -12.38
N ALA A 126 7.12 6.09 -12.88
CA ALA A 126 7.44 5.97 -14.30
C ALA A 126 7.58 4.50 -14.78
N GLY A 127 7.34 3.52 -13.91
CA GLY A 127 7.22 2.10 -14.28
C GLY A 127 8.56 1.37 -14.29
N SER A 128 9.31 1.44 -13.19
CA SER A 128 10.52 0.62 -13.01
C SER A 128 10.20 -0.65 -12.24
N GLN A 129 10.32 -1.78 -12.92
CA GLN A 129 10.26 -3.11 -12.32
C GLN A 129 11.69 -3.59 -12.04
N SER A 130 11.95 -4.07 -10.82
CA SER A 130 13.17 -4.81 -10.52
C SER A 130 12.97 -6.28 -10.91
N GLU A 131 14.06 -6.95 -11.28
CA GLU A 131 14.09 -8.41 -11.23
C GLU A 131 13.78 -8.88 -9.81
N THR A 132 12.88 -9.85 -9.70
CA THR A 132 12.43 -10.45 -8.43
C THR A 132 12.81 -11.91 -8.40
N ALA A 133 13.43 -12.36 -7.32
CA ALA A 133 13.73 -13.77 -7.06
C ALA A 133 12.92 -14.25 -5.86
N ALA A 134 12.15 -15.32 -6.03
CA ALA A 134 11.49 -15.97 -4.90
C ALA A 134 12.53 -16.51 -3.90
N ILE A 135 12.24 -16.37 -2.61
CA ILE A 135 13.07 -16.87 -1.51
C ILE A 135 12.18 -17.52 -0.45
N ASP A 136 12.78 -18.37 0.39
CA ASP A 136 12.07 -18.92 1.54
C ASP A 136 11.73 -17.82 2.56
N CYS A 137 10.52 -17.86 3.10
CA CYS A 137 10.12 -16.97 4.19
C CYS A 137 10.73 -17.43 5.53
N PRO A 138 11.53 -16.58 6.22
CA PRO A 138 12.00 -16.90 7.56
C PRO A 138 10.83 -17.09 8.53
N ARG A 139 11.00 -17.94 9.56
CA ARG A 139 9.90 -18.25 10.50
C ARG A 139 9.30 -17.01 11.16
N GLY A 140 10.12 -16.03 11.54
CA GLY A 140 9.63 -14.79 12.14
C GLY A 140 8.72 -13.95 11.22
N ILE A 141 8.86 -14.12 9.90
CA ILE A 141 7.97 -13.51 8.91
C ILE A 141 6.70 -14.32 8.74
N VAL A 142 6.80 -15.65 8.70
CA VAL A 142 5.63 -16.53 8.67
C VAL A 142 4.71 -16.27 9.88
N ASP A 143 5.29 -16.16 11.09
CA ASP A 143 4.54 -15.84 12.30
C ASP A 143 3.88 -14.44 12.23
N ALA A 144 4.54 -13.47 11.57
CA ALA A 144 4.01 -12.11 11.44
C ALA A 144 2.84 -11.99 10.47
N TYR A 145 2.64 -12.98 9.61
CA TYR A 145 1.52 -13.13 8.68
C TYR A 145 0.59 -14.27 9.11
N GLU A 146 0.59 -14.63 10.39
CA GLU A 146 -0.35 -15.61 10.99
C GLU A 146 -0.41 -16.95 10.24
N ASP A 147 0.75 -17.43 9.75
CA ASP A 147 0.87 -18.66 8.95
C ASP A 147 0.00 -18.66 7.66
N SER A 148 -0.21 -17.49 7.05
CA SER A 148 -0.93 -17.33 5.77
C SER A 148 -0.38 -18.23 4.66
N GLU A 149 -1.27 -18.95 3.97
CA GLU A 149 -0.94 -19.81 2.83
C GLU A 149 -0.61 -19.02 1.55
N PHE A 150 -0.95 -17.73 1.53
CA PHE A 150 -0.70 -16.83 0.40
C PHE A 150 0.58 -16.01 0.56
N LEU A 151 1.34 -16.24 1.64
CA LEU A 151 2.56 -15.50 1.91
C LEU A 151 3.63 -15.81 0.85
N ILE A 152 4.13 -14.75 0.21
CA ILE A 152 5.25 -14.79 -0.72
C ILE A 152 6.40 -13.98 -0.13
N CYS A 153 7.60 -14.56 -0.15
CA CYS A 153 8.84 -13.81 0.08
C CYS A 153 9.66 -13.71 -1.20
N VAL A 154 10.10 -12.51 -1.51
CA VAL A 154 10.94 -12.21 -2.67
C VAL A 154 12.15 -11.39 -2.28
N ARG A 155 13.16 -11.46 -3.11
CA ARG A 155 14.30 -10.56 -3.13
C ARG A 155 14.23 -9.69 -4.38
N MET A 156 14.44 -8.39 -4.21
CA MET A 156 14.49 -7.43 -5.30
C MET A 156 15.60 -6.42 -5.10
N LYS A 157 16.06 -5.81 -6.19
CA LYS A 157 17.06 -4.75 -6.13
C LYS A 157 16.40 -3.41 -5.85
N ASP A 158 17.00 -2.66 -4.95
CA ASP A 158 16.70 -1.26 -4.74
C ASP A 158 17.17 -0.44 -5.96
N LEU A 159 16.28 0.32 -6.57
CA LEU A 159 16.56 1.11 -7.76
C LEU A 159 17.54 2.26 -7.48
N THR A 160 17.54 2.80 -6.27
CA THR A 160 18.44 3.89 -5.86
C THR A 160 19.82 3.34 -5.49
N SER A 161 19.88 2.29 -4.67
CA SER A 161 21.17 1.81 -4.11
C SER A 161 21.78 0.60 -4.84
N GLY A 162 20.98 -0.12 -5.63
CA GLY A 162 21.36 -1.41 -6.23
C GLY A 162 21.45 -2.57 -5.24
N ALA A 163 21.22 -2.32 -3.95
CA ALA A 163 21.28 -3.35 -2.92
C ALA A 163 20.10 -4.33 -3.04
N GLU A 164 20.34 -5.60 -2.69
CA GLU A 164 19.26 -6.57 -2.56
C GLU A 164 18.49 -6.38 -1.26
N ARG A 165 17.17 -6.42 -1.35
CA ARG A 165 16.26 -6.25 -0.23
C ARG A 165 15.19 -7.33 -0.27
N ALA A 166 14.84 -7.85 0.90
CA ALA A 166 13.88 -8.93 1.04
C ALA A 166 12.51 -8.37 1.45
N ILE A 167 11.48 -8.73 0.70
CA ILE A 167 10.09 -8.28 0.90
C ILE A 167 9.20 -9.51 1.07
N ALA A 168 8.29 -9.43 2.03
CA ALA A 168 7.20 -10.36 2.26
C ALA A 168 5.87 -9.66 1.98
N TYR A 169 4.93 -10.34 1.34
CA TYR A 169 3.58 -9.84 1.08
C TYR A 169 2.64 -11.01 0.79
N GLU A 170 1.34 -10.80 0.84
CA GLU A 170 0.35 -11.80 0.46
C GLU A 170 0.01 -11.68 -1.03
N ALA A 171 -0.02 -12.82 -1.71
CA ALA A 171 -0.36 -12.88 -3.13
C ALA A 171 -1.76 -12.33 -3.40
N ASN A 172 -1.98 -11.83 -4.62
CA ASN A 172 -3.32 -11.49 -5.08
C ASN A 172 -4.22 -12.73 -5.14
N CYS A 173 -5.50 -12.52 -4.89
CA CYS A 173 -6.49 -13.58 -5.08
C CYS A 173 -6.88 -13.65 -6.56
N SER A 174 -6.66 -14.80 -7.19
CA SER A 174 -6.92 -15.04 -8.62
C SER A 174 -7.90 -16.18 -8.86
#